data_AF-A0A497P173-F1
#
_entry.id   AF-A0A497P173-F1
#
_cell.length_a   1.000
_cell.length_b   1.000
_cell.length_c   1.000
_cell.angle_alpha   90.00
_cell.angle_beta   90.00
_cell.angle_gamma   90.00
#
_symmetry.space_group_name_H-M   'P 1'
#
loop_
_entity.id
_entity.type
_entity.pdbx_description
1 polymer ?
#
loop_
_entity_poly.entity_id
_entity_poly.type
_entity_poly.pdbx_seq_one_letter_code
_entity_poly.pdbx_strand_id
1 'polypeptide(L)'
;MLTSVSHTQAIALLLKGYSITEIAEMLEVSRTTIYNRRKDFLDYAGEEGLQLAAERYEVEETFEELMNLASELKLNETSVEEARKGSKIVELLDSMNVEDVESFILEIINKAQESDISGEEITHYAIELKRLEEQEDKSYTQLVLEIQERKLEFLEVEKNLRNLREQIEHVKTELEQELELSEATLERLETYVNTRNSLEDKGVSLEDFETLEKLIVNFQEHEFNVDEIIEFFGATLFSRERFDRNNKENERLEVRNTALRKENDSQEERLEKNLVMASTVKSLLEVKINPDDILEIVQTVTDMTQILGLSEEEALNRFIMDVKTQYKERSGYIFQLEELNRLQKAYQEKNSMLKEQMAVLEEVLEDRKHAVESLKRMETLEIDDAELVEWGRLLKDLEYDLSTFRTMVSKLGGLPEYTEEKTRHISALEAKENELQASVDNLREELEAIQETLSLVREIVMAETSKITEAVETFEEYFASPETGFKARSTRIVDDIVENLTDLLNNTKREWSSDLEMLDDNVEKVVEETSRILANAYAGGRIVGRFHALEPIHKILRDDPVSITEGTIGVITMLTYIKIWFRKNYSEEHTEAFDLVIQRLMAGLGDVY
;
A
#
# COMPACT_ATOMS: atom_id res chain seq x y z
N MET A 1 34.30 -44.92 34.37
CA MET A 1 33.11 -44.47 35.12
C MET A 1 32.87 -43.04 34.69
N LEU A 2 31.93 -42.83 33.75
CA LEU A 2 31.57 -41.49 33.28
C LEU A 2 30.64 -40.89 34.34
N THR A 3 31.15 -39.90 35.07
CA THR A 3 30.38 -39.07 35.99
C THR A 3 29.20 -38.47 35.22
N SER A 4 27.97 -38.80 35.62
CA SER A 4 26.78 -38.20 35.04
C SER A 4 26.75 -36.72 35.42
N VAL A 5 27.13 -35.84 34.50
CA VAL A 5 26.98 -34.39 34.69
C VAL A 5 25.51 -34.07 34.96
N SER A 6 25.24 -33.38 36.07
CA SER A 6 23.89 -33.01 36.47
C SER A 6 23.29 -32.02 35.45
N HIS A 7 22.01 -32.19 35.11
CA HIS A 7 21.30 -31.24 34.24
C HIS A 7 21.34 -29.84 34.84
N THR A 8 21.13 -29.75 36.16
CA THR A 8 21.18 -28.51 36.95
C THR A 8 22.49 -27.75 36.71
N GLN A 9 23.64 -28.42 36.75
CA GLN A 9 24.94 -27.77 36.57
C GLN A 9 25.12 -27.23 35.15
N ALA A 10 24.69 -27.98 34.14
CA ALA A 10 24.78 -27.53 32.75
C ALA A 10 23.84 -26.34 32.48
N ILE A 11 22.61 -26.37 33.00
CA ILE A 11 21.65 -25.27 32.84
C ILE A 11 22.08 -24.03 33.63
N ALA A 12 22.56 -24.19 34.87
CA ALA A 12 23.06 -23.08 35.67
C ALA A 12 24.21 -22.35 34.98
N LEU A 13 25.15 -23.08 34.37
CA LEU A 13 26.26 -22.47 33.62
C LEU A 13 25.79 -21.81 32.32
N LEU A 14 24.78 -22.37 31.64
CA LEU A 14 24.17 -21.73 30.46
C LEU A 14 23.49 -20.41 30.83
N LEU A 15 22.76 -20.36 31.95
CA LEU A 15 22.11 -19.14 32.45
C LEU A 15 23.13 -18.09 32.90
N LYS A 16 24.31 -18.50 33.36
CA LYS A 16 25.45 -17.60 33.65
C LYS A 16 26.18 -17.08 32.41
N GLY A 17 25.76 -17.46 31.21
CA GLY A 17 26.28 -16.91 29.96
C GLY A 17 27.49 -17.64 29.36
N TYR A 18 27.91 -18.78 29.93
CA TYR A 18 28.98 -19.59 29.33
C TYR A 18 28.51 -20.25 28.03
N SER A 19 29.39 -20.30 27.03
CA SER A 19 29.11 -20.97 25.76
C SER A 19 29.05 -22.49 25.94
N ILE A 20 28.36 -23.17 25.03
CA ILE A 20 28.29 -24.65 25.00
C ILE A 20 29.69 -25.27 24.98
N THR A 21 30.66 -24.61 24.33
CA THR A 21 32.05 -25.06 24.26
C THR A 21 32.74 -24.94 25.61
N GLU A 22 32.66 -23.78 26.26
CA GLU A 22 33.27 -23.54 27.58
C GLU A 22 32.68 -24.49 28.63
N ILE A 23 31.36 -24.69 28.62
CA ILE A 23 30.69 -25.61 29.55
C ILE A 23 31.11 -27.05 29.30
N ALA A 24 31.22 -27.46 28.03
CA ALA A 24 31.69 -28.79 27.66
C ALA A 24 33.12 -29.06 28.16
N GLU A 25 33.99 -28.05 28.09
CA GLU A 25 35.35 -28.11 28.62
C GLU A 25 35.37 -28.10 30.15
N MET A 26 34.60 -27.21 30.81
CA MET A 26 34.52 -27.11 32.27
C MET A 26 33.93 -28.37 32.93
N LEU A 27 32.98 -29.02 32.27
CA LEU A 27 32.29 -30.21 32.79
C LEU A 27 32.86 -31.52 32.22
N GLU A 28 33.92 -31.46 31.41
CA GLU A 28 34.57 -32.60 30.77
C GLU A 28 33.60 -33.52 29.99
N VAL A 29 32.64 -32.93 29.27
CA VAL A 29 31.64 -33.65 28.47
C VAL A 29 31.61 -33.22 27.02
N SER A 30 30.94 -34.00 26.16
CA SER A 30 30.77 -33.62 24.76
C SER A 30 29.87 -32.39 24.62
N ARG A 31 30.14 -31.54 23.62
CA ARG A 31 29.27 -30.41 23.25
C ARG A 31 27.84 -30.86 22.95
N THR A 32 27.68 -32.06 22.36
CA THR A 32 26.37 -32.67 22.10
C THR A 32 25.60 -32.95 23.39
N THR A 33 26.29 -33.35 24.47
CA THR A 33 25.68 -33.55 25.78
C THR A 33 25.09 -32.24 26.31
N ILE A 34 25.87 -31.14 26.29
CA ILE A 34 25.41 -29.82 26.74
C ILE A 34 24.28 -29.27 25.85
N TYR A 35 24.38 -29.47 24.54
CA TYR A 35 23.33 -29.09 23.59
C TYR A 35 22.00 -29.80 23.90
N ASN A 36 22.05 -31.11 24.15
CA ASN A 36 20.85 -31.88 24.50
C ASN A 36 20.26 -31.40 25.83
N ARG A 37 21.09 -31.11 26.85
CA ARG A 37 20.59 -30.54 28.12
C ARG A 37 19.89 -29.21 27.92
N ARG A 38 20.47 -28.30 27.13
CA ARG A 38 19.84 -27.03 26.77
C ARG A 38 18.51 -27.25 26.07
N LYS A 39 18.47 -28.20 25.13
CA LYS A 39 17.25 -28.53 24.39
C LYS A 39 16.17 -29.07 25.33
N ASP A 40 16.50 -30.01 26.22
CA ASP A 40 15.57 -30.58 27.21
C ASP A 40 14.99 -29.49 28.14
N PHE A 41 15.78 -28.47 28.49
CA PHE A 41 15.30 -27.31 29.25
C PHE A 41 14.36 -26.43 28.43
N LEU A 42 14.70 -26.11 27.18
CA LEU A 42 13.89 -25.26 26.31
C LEU A 42 12.58 -25.93 25.89
N ASP A 43 12.61 -27.22 25.60
CA ASP A 43 11.42 -28.00 25.25
C ASP A 43 10.44 -28.00 26.43
N TYR A 44 10.93 -28.25 27.65
CA TYR A 44 10.09 -28.19 28.86
C TYR A 44 9.60 -26.77 29.16
N ALA A 45 10.44 -25.75 28.99
CA ALA A 45 10.04 -24.34 29.16
C ALA A 45 8.99 -23.91 28.12
N GLY A 46 8.99 -24.48 26.92
CA GLY A 46 7.99 -24.23 25.89
C GLY A 46 6.64 -24.88 26.18
N GLU A 47 6.64 -26.05 26.84
CA GLU A 47 5.43 -26.79 27.21
C GLU A 47 4.78 -26.26 28.49
N GLU A 48 5.58 -26.07 29.55
CA GLU A 48 5.09 -25.78 30.91
C GLU A 48 5.41 -24.35 31.38
N GLY A 49 6.21 -23.60 30.63
CA GLY A 49 6.63 -22.23 30.96
C GLY A 49 7.99 -22.17 31.68
N LEU A 50 8.63 -21.00 31.60
CA LEU A 50 10.01 -20.78 32.08
C LEU A 50 10.17 -20.92 33.60
N GLN A 51 9.17 -20.51 34.40
CA GLN A 51 9.23 -20.62 35.86
C GLN A 51 9.22 -22.08 36.31
N LEU A 52 8.32 -22.90 35.76
CA LEU A 52 8.24 -24.33 36.07
C LEU A 52 9.46 -25.09 35.55
N ALA A 53 10.06 -24.63 34.44
CA ALA A 53 11.34 -25.15 33.98
C ALA A 53 12.49 -24.81 34.94
N ALA A 54 12.57 -23.57 35.42
CA ALA A 54 13.56 -23.19 36.40
C ALA A 54 13.43 -24.02 37.69
N GLU A 55 12.19 -24.30 38.12
CA GLU A 55 11.90 -25.15 39.29
C GLU A 55 12.33 -26.60 39.08
N ARG A 56 11.96 -27.18 37.94
CA ARG A 56 12.30 -28.56 37.59
C ARG A 56 13.80 -28.81 37.51
N TYR A 57 14.56 -27.82 37.07
CA TYR A 57 16.00 -27.93 36.86
C TYR A 57 16.83 -27.33 38.01
N GLU A 58 16.20 -26.94 39.13
CA GLU A 58 16.83 -26.39 40.34
C GLU A 58 17.71 -25.15 40.04
N VAL A 59 17.20 -24.25 39.20
CA VAL A 59 17.87 -22.99 38.80
C VAL A 59 17.00 -21.75 39.04
N GLU A 60 16.04 -21.86 39.96
CA GLU A 60 15.08 -20.81 40.30
C GLU A 60 15.77 -19.52 40.72
N GLU A 61 16.78 -19.61 41.58
CA GLU A 61 17.52 -18.46 42.10
C GLU A 61 18.18 -17.65 40.95
N THR A 62 18.92 -18.32 40.07
CA THR A 62 19.56 -17.68 38.91
C THR A 62 18.52 -17.16 37.91
N PHE A 63 17.39 -17.84 37.76
CA PHE A 63 16.30 -17.37 36.90
C PHE A 63 15.61 -16.12 37.46
N GLU A 64 15.34 -16.07 38.76
CA GLU A 64 14.78 -14.91 39.46
C GLU A 64 15.73 -13.71 39.38
N GLU A 65 17.04 -13.90 39.56
CA GLU A 65 18.05 -12.86 39.36
C GLU A 65 18.00 -12.29 37.93
N LEU A 66 17.94 -13.14 36.91
CA LEU A 66 17.84 -12.72 35.52
C LEU A 66 16.51 -12.01 35.21
N MET A 67 15.40 -12.45 35.81
CA MET A 67 14.09 -11.82 35.67
C MET A 67 14.02 -10.46 36.37
N ASN A 68 14.64 -10.32 37.53
CA ASN A 68 14.78 -9.06 38.23
C ASN A 68 15.63 -8.08 37.41
N LEU A 69 16.78 -8.54 36.90
CA LEU A 69 17.63 -7.75 36.01
C LEU A 69 16.87 -7.32 34.74
N ALA A 70 16.15 -8.24 34.09
CA ALA A 70 15.35 -7.92 32.91
C ALA A 70 14.25 -6.89 33.21
N SER A 71 13.67 -6.94 34.42
CA SER A 71 12.67 -5.98 34.88
C SER A 71 13.28 -4.61 35.16
N GLU A 72 14.45 -4.55 35.78
CA GLU A 72 15.21 -3.31 36.03
C GLU A 72 15.66 -2.67 34.71
N LEU A 73 16.18 -3.45 33.76
CA LEU A 73 16.54 -2.95 32.44
C LEU A 73 15.34 -2.37 31.70
N LYS A 74 14.19 -3.04 31.78
CA LYS A 74 12.93 -2.55 31.19
C LYS A 74 12.42 -1.28 31.88
N LEU A 75 12.55 -1.17 33.20
CA LEU A 75 12.16 0.02 33.97
C LEU A 75 13.03 1.23 33.61
N ASN A 76 14.31 1.01 33.34
CA ASN A 76 15.29 2.03 32.96
C ASN A 76 15.41 2.23 31.44
N GLU A 77 14.47 1.70 30.65
CA GLU A 77 14.46 1.79 29.18
C GLU A 77 15.78 1.40 28.51
N THR A 78 16.55 0.51 29.13
CA THR A 78 17.89 0.10 28.69
C THR A 78 17.83 -1.28 28.04
N SER A 79 18.42 -1.44 26.86
CA SER A 79 18.51 -2.76 26.21
C SER A 79 19.58 -3.64 26.85
N VAL A 80 19.44 -4.96 26.70
CA VAL A 80 20.44 -5.93 27.20
C VAL A 80 21.82 -5.68 26.59
N GLU A 81 21.90 -5.27 25.32
CA GLU A 81 23.17 -4.94 24.67
C GLU A 81 23.80 -3.65 25.21
N GLU A 82 23.01 -2.64 25.56
CA GLU A 82 23.51 -1.41 26.20
C GLU A 82 24.01 -1.69 27.61
N ALA A 83 23.26 -2.46 28.40
CA ALA A 83 23.68 -2.88 29.74
C ALA A 83 24.99 -3.70 29.68
N ARG A 84 25.12 -4.58 28.68
CA ARG A 84 26.35 -5.35 28.44
C ARG A 84 27.53 -4.46 28.05
N LYS A 85 27.31 -3.46 27.20
CA LYS A 85 28.35 -2.48 26.86
C LYS A 85 28.76 -1.65 28.09
N GLY A 86 27.79 -1.18 28.86
CA GLY A 86 28.02 -0.46 30.12
C GLY A 86 28.83 -1.29 31.11
N SER A 87 28.46 -2.57 31.31
CA SER A 87 29.20 -3.50 32.16
C SER A 87 30.66 -3.68 31.71
N LYS A 88 30.93 -3.81 30.40
CA LYS A 88 32.31 -3.86 29.89
C LYS A 88 33.09 -2.57 30.13
N ILE A 89 32.43 -1.42 30.04
CA ILE A 89 33.04 -0.13 30.32
C ILE A 89 33.39 -0.05 31.81
N VAL A 90 32.49 -0.46 32.69
CA VAL A 90 32.73 -0.52 34.14
C VAL A 90 33.88 -1.47 34.46
N GLU A 91 33.91 -2.69 33.89
CA GLU A 91 35.02 -3.64 34.07
C GLU A 91 36.37 -3.05 33.62
N LEU A 92 36.38 -2.31 32.51
CA LEU A 92 37.58 -1.64 32.03
C LEU A 92 38.03 -0.54 33.00
N LEU A 93 37.10 0.25 33.52
CA LEU A 93 37.40 1.34 34.46
C LEU A 93 37.84 0.78 35.83
N ASP A 94 37.23 -0.32 36.28
CA ASP A 94 37.67 -1.07 37.46
C ASP A 94 39.11 -1.61 37.27
N SER A 95 39.44 -2.11 36.08
CA SER A 95 40.80 -2.55 35.75
C SER A 95 41.84 -1.41 35.77
N MET A 96 41.37 -0.17 35.63
CA MET A 96 42.17 1.05 35.74
C MET A 96 42.21 1.63 37.17
N ASN A 97 41.65 0.93 38.16
CA ASN A 97 41.52 1.39 39.56
C ASN A 97 40.78 2.72 39.72
N VAL A 98 39.73 2.95 38.91
CA VAL A 98 38.84 4.11 39.11
C VAL A 98 37.93 3.83 40.31
N GLU A 99 38.14 4.53 41.43
CA GLU A 99 37.38 4.28 42.67
C GLU A 99 35.88 4.63 42.58
N ASP A 100 35.54 5.65 41.77
CA ASP A 100 34.16 6.08 41.52
C ASP A 100 33.94 6.27 40.02
N VAL A 101 33.48 5.21 39.39
CA VAL A 101 33.22 5.14 37.94
C VAL A 101 32.16 6.16 37.52
N GLU A 102 31.14 6.39 38.34
CA GLU A 102 30.05 7.32 38.02
C GLU A 102 30.56 8.76 38.01
N SER A 103 31.26 9.17 39.08
CA SER A 103 31.87 10.50 39.15
C SER A 103 32.88 10.73 38.03
N PHE A 104 33.67 9.70 37.68
CA PHE A 104 34.66 9.80 36.60
C PHE A 104 34.01 10.00 35.22
N ILE A 105 32.97 9.23 34.90
CA ILE A 105 32.24 9.37 33.64
C ILE A 105 31.55 10.74 33.56
N LEU A 106 30.92 11.19 34.66
CA LEU A 106 30.32 12.52 34.72
C LEU A 106 31.36 13.63 34.56
N GLU A 107 32.55 13.49 35.14
CA GLU A 107 33.65 14.46 34.96
C GLU A 107 34.09 14.53 33.49
N ILE A 108 34.23 13.38 32.81
CA ILE A 108 34.56 13.34 31.38
C ILE A 108 33.47 14.04 30.57
N ILE A 109 32.19 13.73 30.81
CA ILE A 109 31.06 14.34 30.10
C ILE A 109 31.04 15.86 30.33
N ASN A 110 31.22 16.30 31.57
CA ASN A 110 31.23 17.73 31.90
C ASN A 110 32.41 18.45 31.24
N LYS A 111 33.62 17.89 31.28
CA LYS A 111 34.80 18.48 30.61
C LYS A 111 34.66 18.51 29.08
N ALA A 112 34.03 17.48 28.51
CA ALA A 112 33.69 17.43 27.10
C ALA A 112 32.73 18.57 26.73
N GLN A 113 31.68 18.76 27.52
CA GLN A 113 30.72 19.85 27.33
C GLN A 113 31.33 21.24 27.53
N GLU A 114 32.19 21.42 28.54
CA GLU A 114 32.90 22.68 28.80
C GLU A 114 33.86 23.05 27.65
N SER A 115 34.41 22.03 26.98
CA SER A 115 35.37 22.20 25.89
C SER A 115 34.73 22.16 24.49
N ASP A 116 33.39 22.02 24.41
CA ASP A 116 32.63 21.83 23.16
C ASP A 116 33.15 20.66 22.31
N ILE A 117 33.59 19.58 22.96
CA ILE A 117 34.11 18.37 22.33
C ILE A 117 33.04 17.28 22.42
N SER A 118 32.66 16.71 21.29
CA SER A 118 31.73 15.60 21.21
C SER A 118 32.36 14.28 21.67
N GLY A 119 31.53 13.30 22.06
CA GLY A 119 32.00 11.96 22.38
C GLY A 119 32.70 11.25 21.20
N GLU A 120 32.29 11.57 19.97
CA GLU A 120 32.94 11.07 18.75
C GLU A 120 34.35 11.64 18.59
N GLU A 121 34.53 12.93 18.86
CA GLU A 121 35.85 13.59 18.83
C GLU A 121 36.77 13.08 19.94
N ILE A 122 36.26 12.83 21.15
CA ILE A 122 37.05 12.20 22.22
C ILE A 122 37.56 10.82 21.77
N THR A 123 36.68 10.04 21.13
CA THR A 123 37.04 8.72 20.61
C THR A 123 38.08 8.84 19.50
N HIS A 124 37.89 9.76 18.56
CA HIS A 124 38.83 10.02 17.48
C HIS A 124 40.20 10.44 18.02
N TYR A 125 40.26 11.38 18.97
CA TYR A 125 41.51 11.82 19.57
C TYR A 125 42.17 10.72 20.39
N ALA A 126 41.41 9.87 21.09
CA ALA A 126 41.97 8.74 21.82
C ALA A 126 42.62 7.72 20.87
N ILE A 127 41.99 7.42 19.74
CA ILE A 127 42.54 6.55 18.69
C ILE A 127 43.81 7.17 18.10
N GLU A 128 43.76 8.46 17.78
CA GLU A 128 44.90 9.15 17.16
C GLU A 128 46.08 9.27 18.12
N LEU A 129 45.81 9.52 19.40
CA LEU A 129 46.80 9.51 20.47
C LEU A 129 47.42 8.11 20.60
N LYS A 130 46.62 7.04 20.53
CA LYS A 130 47.11 5.67 20.58
C LYS A 130 47.99 5.32 19.38
N ARG A 131 47.57 5.75 18.19
CA ARG A 131 48.34 5.63 16.95
C ARG A 131 49.68 6.36 17.07
N LEU A 132 49.70 7.53 17.67
CA LEU A 132 50.94 8.29 17.93
C LEU A 132 51.85 7.58 18.94
N GLU A 133 51.31 6.99 20.00
CA GLU A 133 52.10 6.16 20.93
C GLU A 133 52.80 5.01 20.19
N GLU A 134 52.08 4.34 19.28
CA GLU A 134 52.60 3.21 18.49
C GLU A 134 53.62 3.63 17.43
N GLN A 135 53.42 4.77 16.77
CA GLN A 135 54.33 5.26 15.73
C GLN A 135 55.65 5.79 16.29
N GLU A 136 55.59 6.47 17.43
CA GLU A 136 56.75 7.11 18.04
C GLU A 136 57.44 6.22 19.08
N ASP A 137 56.89 5.03 19.36
CA ASP A 137 57.33 4.10 20.41
C ASP A 137 57.49 4.80 21.78
N LYS A 138 56.51 5.64 22.12
CA LYS A 138 56.50 6.49 23.32
C LYS A 138 55.16 6.38 24.03
N SER A 139 55.17 6.39 25.35
CA SER A 139 53.93 6.47 26.12
C SER A 139 53.31 7.87 26.02
N TYR A 140 52.01 7.97 26.27
CA TYR A 140 51.28 9.23 26.33
C TYR A 140 51.97 10.26 27.22
N THR A 141 52.44 9.84 28.39
CA THR A 141 53.16 10.71 29.32
C THR A 141 54.43 11.28 28.69
N GLN A 142 55.17 10.48 27.93
CA GLN A 142 56.38 10.92 27.24
C GLN A 142 56.06 11.86 26.08
N LEU A 143 55.01 11.58 25.29
CA LEU A 143 54.56 12.45 24.21
C LEU A 143 54.11 13.82 24.74
N VAL A 144 53.35 13.85 25.83
CA VAL A 144 52.89 15.11 26.45
C VAL A 144 54.07 15.92 26.97
N LEU A 145 55.04 15.29 27.62
CA LEU A 145 56.25 15.96 28.09
C LEU A 145 57.04 16.55 26.92
N GLU A 146 57.24 15.79 25.84
CA GLU A 146 57.94 16.27 24.65
C GLU A 146 57.20 17.44 23.98
N ILE A 147 55.87 17.40 23.89
CA ILE A 147 55.07 18.52 23.38
C ILE A 147 55.24 19.76 24.25
N GLN A 148 55.25 19.61 25.57
CA GLN A 148 55.48 20.72 26.49
C GLN A 148 56.89 21.31 26.35
N GLU A 149 57.91 20.47 26.25
CA GLU A 149 59.30 20.89 26.01
C GLU A 149 59.43 21.63 24.68
N ARG A 150 58.91 21.08 23.58
CA ARG A 150 58.91 21.75 22.27
C ARG A 150 58.16 23.07 22.27
N LYS A 151 57.06 23.17 23.03
CA LYS A 151 56.32 24.43 23.18
C LYS A 151 57.15 25.50 23.90
N LEU A 152 57.91 25.11 24.92
CA LEU A 152 58.84 25.99 25.60
C LEU A 152 60.00 26.42 24.68
N GLU A 153 60.57 25.48 23.92
CA GLU A 153 61.60 25.78 22.91
C GLU A 153 61.08 26.74 21.84
N PHE A 154 59.86 26.52 21.36
CA PHE A 154 59.24 27.41 20.37
C PHE A 154 59.09 28.84 20.90
N LEU A 155 58.62 29.01 22.14
CA LEU A 155 58.50 30.32 22.78
C LEU A 155 59.88 31.00 22.95
N GLU A 156 60.92 30.24 23.31
CA GLU A 156 62.29 30.74 23.43
C GLU A 156 62.85 31.18 22.08
N VAL A 157 62.63 30.38 21.02
CA VAL A 157 63.03 30.73 19.65
C VAL A 157 62.29 31.97 19.15
N GLU A 158 60.99 32.09 19.42
CA GLU A 158 60.21 33.26 19.03
C GLU A 158 60.71 34.54 19.73
N LYS A 159 61.05 34.44 21.02
CA LYS A 159 61.67 35.53 21.77
C LYS A 159 63.03 35.92 21.20
N ASN A 160 63.87 34.93 20.85
CA ASN A 160 65.18 35.17 20.23
C ASN A 160 65.04 35.82 18.85
N LEU A 161 64.07 35.41 18.04
CA LEU A 161 63.77 36.05 16.76
C LEU A 161 63.35 37.51 16.92
N ARG A 162 62.54 37.81 17.95
CA ARG A 162 62.15 39.19 18.26
C ARG A 162 63.36 40.03 18.64
N ASN A 163 64.20 39.53 19.55
CA ASN A 163 65.42 40.21 19.98
C ASN A 163 66.40 40.43 18.80
N LEU A 164 66.56 39.45 17.91
CA LEU A 164 67.43 39.60 16.73
C LEU A 164 66.90 40.69 15.79
N ARG A 165 65.58 40.77 15.58
CA ARG A 165 64.98 41.83 14.77
C ARG A 165 65.21 43.21 15.36
N GLU A 166 65.07 43.35 16.67
CA GLU A 166 65.34 44.60 17.38
C GLU A 166 66.82 45.00 17.26
N GLN A 167 67.75 44.03 17.37
CA GLN A 167 69.18 44.27 17.16
C GLN A 167 69.52 44.67 15.73
N ILE A 168 68.92 44.03 14.73
CA ILE A 168 69.11 44.38 13.32
C ILE A 168 68.65 45.82 13.06
N GLU A 169 67.48 46.19 13.59
CA GLU A 169 66.94 47.55 13.40
C GLU A 169 67.80 48.60 14.11
N HIS A 170 68.31 48.28 15.31
CA HIS A 170 69.21 49.16 16.03
C HIS A 170 70.53 49.39 15.27
N VAL A 171 71.18 48.31 14.81
CA VAL A 171 72.43 48.39 14.02
C VAL A 171 72.21 49.12 12.70
N LYS A 172 71.07 48.93 12.05
CA LYS A 172 70.73 49.64 10.83
C LYS A 172 70.58 51.14 11.08
N THR A 173 69.91 51.51 12.18
CA THR A 173 69.74 52.91 12.59
C THR A 173 71.08 53.55 12.95
N GLU A 174 71.94 52.84 13.68
CA GLU A 174 73.31 53.30 13.99
C GLU A 174 74.14 53.47 12.71
N LEU A 175 74.07 52.52 11.77
CA LEU A 175 74.77 52.61 10.49
C LEU A 175 74.28 53.78 9.64
N GLU A 176 72.97 54.02 9.58
CA GLU A 176 72.38 55.17 8.88
C GLU A 176 72.82 56.50 9.53
N GLN A 177 72.85 56.57 10.86
CA GLN A 177 73.33 57.75 11.59
C GLN A 177 74.83 57.99 11.41
N GLU A 178 75.66 56.95 11.44
CA GLU A 178 77.11 57.05 11.23
C GLU A 178 77.42 57.51 9.79
N LEU A 179 76.66 57.01 8.80
CA LEU A 179 76.76 57.43 7.39
C LEU A 179 76.29 58.87 7.15
N GLU A 180 75.26 59.33 7.87
CA GLU A 180 74.84 60.74 7.85
C GLU A 180 75.88 61.65 8.51
N LEU A 181 76.40 61.27 9.68
CA LEU A 181 77.40 62.04 10.43
C LEU A 181 78.74 62.15 9.70
N SER A 182 79.10 61.15 8.88
CA SER A 182 80.37 61.15 8.16
C SER A 182 80.32 61.82 6.78
N GLU A 183 79.16 62.27 6.28
CA GLU A 183 78.91 62.76 4.90
C GLU A 183 79.57 61.89 3.79
N ALA A 184 79.84 60.63 4.10
CA ALA A 184 80.61 59.72 3.27
C ALA A 184 79.70 58.58 2.85
N THR A 185 79.25 58.62 1.60
CA THR A 185 78.49 57.51 1.02
C THR A 185 79.41 56.29 0.85
N LEU A 186 78.86 55.09 1.04
CA LEU A 186 79.55 53.80 0.82
C LEU A 186 80.23 53.75 -0.55
N GLU A 187 79.57 54.34 -1.55
CA GLU A 187 80.07 54.53 -2.91
C GLU A 187 81.30 55.45 -2.99
N ARG A 188 81.38 56.53 -2.19
CA ARG A 188 82.56 57.41 -2.10
C ARG A 188 83.77 56.71 -1.48
N LEU A 189 83.55 55.89 -0.45
CA LEU A 189 84.62 55.17 0.23
C LEU A 189 85.19 54.06 -0.67
N GLU A 190 84.31 53.33 -1.36
CA GLU A 190 84.69 52.29 -2.32
C GLU A 190 85.38 52.89 -3.55
N THR A 191 84.91 54.06 -4.01
CA THR A 191 85.57 54.81 -5.10
C THR A 191 86.94 55.33 -4.69
N TYR A 192 87.12 55.82 -3.45
CA TYR A 192 88.43 56.26 -2.95
C TYR A 192 89.43 55.10 -2.84
N VAL A 193 89.00 53.95 -2.29
CA VAL A 193 89.85 52.75 -2.17
C VAL A 193 90.23 52.21 -3.55
N ASN A 194 89.27 52.11 -4.47
CA ASN A 194 89.53 51.62 -5.82
C ASN A 194 90.41 52.59 -6.64
N THR A 195 90.24 53.90 -6.45
CA THR A 195 91.04 54.91 -7.17
C THR A 195 92.46 54.97 -6.61
N ARG A 196 92.65 54.88 -5.28
CA ARG A 196 93.97 54.77 -4.64
C ARG A 196 94.72 53.53 -5.14
N ASN A 197 94.09 52.37 -5.10
CA ASN A 197 94.73 51.12 -5.52
C ASN A 197 95.07 51.13 -7.03
N SER A 198 94.19 51.66 -7.88
CA SER A 198 94.43 51.75 -9.33
C SER A 198 95.53 52.74 -9.72
N LEU A 199 95.75 53.79 -8.93
CA LEU A 199 96.85 54.73 -9.11
C LEU A 199 98.18 54.16 -8.60
N GLU A 200 98.14 53.46 -7.45
CA GLU A 200 99.29 52.77 -6.87
C GLU A 200 99.80 51.65 -7.80
N ASP A 201 98.90 50.87 -8.40
CA ASP A 201 99.20 49.84 -9.42
C ASP A 201 99.85 50.41 -10.68
N LYS A 202 99.65 51.70 -10.97
CA LYS A 202 100.23 52.42 -12.12
C LYS A 202 101.48 53.23 -11.76
N GLY A 203 101.99 53.05 -10.54
CA GLY A 203 103.23 53.68 -10.06
C GLY A 203 103.06 55.14 -9.64
N VAL A 204 101.82 55.63 -9.48
CA VAL A 204 101.52 56.97 -8.97
C VAL A 204 100.96 56.83 -7.57
N SER A 205 101.82 56.99 -6.56
CA SER A 205 101.37 57.02 -5.18
C SER A 205 100.73 58.37 -4.87
N LEU A 206 99.50 58.35 -4.33
CA LEU A 206 98.83 59.54 -3.80
C LEU A 206 99.51 60.10 -2.53
N GLU A 207 100.49 59.38 -1.98
CA GLU A 207 101.29 59.80 -0.83
C GLU A 207 102.61 60.48 -1.26
N ASP A 208 102.97 60.42 -2.56
CA ASP A 208 104.20 60.98 -3.11
C ASP A 208 103.95 62.27 -3.93
N PHE A 209 103.85 63.38 -3.19
CA PHE A 209 103.51 64.70 -3.71
C PHE A 209 104.51 65.23 -4.77
N GLU A 210 105.76 64.77 -4.75
CA GLU A 210 106.82 65.25 -5.65
C GLU A 210 106.61 64.75 -7.11
N THR A 211 105.97 63.59 -7.26
CA THR A 211 105.67 62.98 -8.57
C THR A 211 104.43 63.61 -9.21
N LEU A 212 103.43 63.97 -8.39
CA LEU A 212 102.23 64.70 -8.79
C LEU A 212 102.55 66.13 -9.26
N GLU A 213 103.46 66.82 -8.57
CA GLU A 213 103.90 68.17 -8.95
C GLU A 213 104.59 68.18 -10.32
N LYS A 214 105.48 67.23 -10.60
CA LYS A 214 106.13 67.08 -11.92
C LYS A 214 105.15 66.81 -13.06
N LEU A 215 104.05 66.11 -12.79
CA LEU A 215 103.03 65.82 -13.78
C LEU A 215 102.28 67.10 -14.17
N ILE A 216 101.92 67.92 -13.18
CA ILE A 216 101.22 69.20 -13.38
C ILE A 216 102.11 70.21 -14.13
N VAL A 217 103.39 70.30 -13.75
CA VAL A 217 104.37 71.17 -14.43
C VAL A 217 104.53 70.78 -15.90
N ASN A 218 104.61 69.47 -16.22
CA ASN A 218 104.72 69.00 -17.60
C ASN A 218 103.50 69.37 -18.46
N PHE A 219 102.28 69.31 -17.90
CA PHE A 219 101.07 69.72 -18.63
C PHE A 219 101.05 71.23 -18.91
N GLN A 220 101.54 72.05 -17.97
CA GLN A 220 101.64 73.50 -18.14
C GLN A 220 102.74 73.90 -19.15
N GLU A 221 103.87 73.19 -19.21
CA GLU A 221 104.97 73.46 -20.16
C GLU A 221 104.60 73.19 -21.62
N HIS A 222 103.57 72.39 -21.88
CA HIS A 222 103.11 72.02 -23.23
C HIS A 222 101.88 72.82 -23.69
N GLU A 223 101.61 73.97 -23.07
CA GLU A 223 100.49 74.88 -23.38
C GLU A 223 99.09 74.25 -23.31
N PHE A 224 98.96 73.10 -22.64
CA PHE A 224 97.66 72.50 -22.40
C PHE A 224 96.93 73.25 -21.28
N ASN A 225 95.74 73.76 -21.59
CA ASN A 225 94.87 74.32 -20.58
C ASN A 225 94.31 73.17 -19.71
N VAL A 226 94.94 72.99 -18.55
CA VAL A 226 94.62 71.93 -17.60
C VAL A 226 93.15 71.97 -17.20
N ASP A 227 92.54 73.16 -17.09
CA ASP A 227 91.13 73.31 -16.71
C ASP A 227 90.19 72.84 -17.82
N GLU A 228 90.47 73.18 -19.09
CA GLU A 228 89.67 72.69 -20.23
C GLU A 228 89.83 71.18 -20.45
N ILE A 229 91.02 70.62 -20.18
CA ILE A 229 91.24 69.17 -20.21
C ILE A 229 90.44 68.49 -19.09
N ILE A 230 90.48 69.03 -17.87
CA ILE A 230 89.71 68.50 -16.75
C ILE A 230 88.20 68.56 -17.04
N GLU A 231 87.70 69.65 -17.63
CA GLU A 231 86.29 69.80 -17.97
C GLU A 231 85.88 68.87 -19.13
N PHE A 232 86.69 68.78 -20.18
CA PHE A 232 86.45 67.89 -21.33
C PHE A 232 86.48 66.41 -20.92
N PHE A 233 87.49 65.97 -20.17
CA PHE A 233 87.54 64.60 -19.66
C PHE A 233 86.45 64.34 -18.62
N GLY A 234 86.10 65.31 -17.78
CA GLY A 234 85.00 65.21 -16.81
C GLY A 234 83.64 64.98 -17.48
N ALA A 235 83.30 65.77 -18.50
CA ALA A 235 82.03 65.61 -19.22
C ALA A 235 81.97 64.30 -20.05
N THR A 236 83.10 63.90 -20.64
CA THR A 236 83.20 62.68 -21.45
C THR A 236 83.19 61.42 -20.58
N LEU A 237 83.87 61.44 -19.41
CA LEU A 237 83.81 60.37 -18.42
C LEU A 237 82.42 60.25 -17.81
N PHE A 238 81.78 61.36 -17.41
CA PHE A 238 80.42 61.34 -16.88
C PHE A 238 79.42 60.71 -17.86
N SER A 239 79.53 61.07 -19.15
CA SER A 239 78.65 60.52 -20.19
C SER A 239 78.92 59.03 -20.44
N ARG A 240 80.19 58.61 -20.42
CA ARG A 240 80.59 57.21 -20.61
C ARG A 240 80.21 56.34 -19.42
N GLU A 241 80.42 56.82 -18.20
CA GLU A 241 80.00 56.14 -16.97
C GLU A 241 78.48 56.01 -16.87
N ARG A 242 77.73 57.02 -17.34
CA ARG A 242 76.27 56.94 -17.40
C ARG A 242 75.80 55.96 -18.47
N PHE A 243 76.48 55.91 -19.63
CA PHE A 243 76.22 54.93 -20.67
C PHE A 243 76.52 53.50 -20.20
N ASP A 244 77.68 53.28 -19.58
CA ASP A 244 78.08 51.96 -19.08
C ASP A 244 77.19 51.50 -17.90
N ARG A 245 76.77 52.42 -17.02
CA ARG A 245 75.77 52.12 -15.97
C ARG A 245 74.42 51.73 -16.57
N ASN A 246 73.91 52.54 -17.49
CA ASN A 246 72.65 52.24 -18.16
C ASN A 246 72.73 50.92 -18.94
N ASN A 247 73.85 50.61 -19.58
CA ASN A 247 74.02 49.37 -20.33
C ASN A 247 74.04 48.15 -19.39
N LYS A 248 74.78 48.23 -18.28
CA LYS A 248 74.78 47.17 -17.25
C LYS A 248 73.41 46.99 -16.60
N GLU A 249 72.69 48.09 -16.35
CA GLU A 249 71.34 48.04 -15.81
C GLU A 249 70.35 47.44 -16.81
N ASN A 250 70.48 47.78 -18.10
CA ASN A 250 69.67 47.20 -19.16
C ASN A 250 69.95 45.70 -19.34
N GLU A 251 71.22 45.27 -19.30
CA GLU A 251 71.59 43.84 -19.30
C GLU A 251 70.99 43.11 -18.08
N ARG A 252 71.08 43.70 -16.88
CA ARG A 252 70.44 43.14 -15.66
C ARG A 252 68.94 43.03 -15.80
N LEU A 253 68.28 44.05 -16.35
CA LEU A 253 66.84 44.05 -16.58
C LEU A 253 66.43 43.03 -17.65
N GLU A 254 67.27 42.80 -18.66
CA GLU A 254 67.04 41.80 -19.70
C GLU A 254 67.19 40.37 -19.15
N VAL A 255 68.21 40.12 -18.31
CA VAL A 255 68.36 38.86 -17.56
C VAL A 255 67.16 38.65 -16.62
N ARG A 256 66.72 39.70 -15.92
CA ARG A 256 65.54 39.60 -15.05
C ARG A 256 64.26 39.36 -15.83
N ASN A 257 64.06 40.03 -16.96
CA ASN A 257 62.89 39.80 -17.83
C ASN A 257 62.86 38.40 -18.41
N THR A 258 64.01 37.85 -18.81
CA THR A 258 64.09 36.47 -19.31
C THR A 258 63.83 35.45 -18.21
N ALA A 259 64.35 35.68 -16.99
CA ALA A 259 64.03 34.85 -15.82
C ALA A 259 62.53 34.92 -15.47
N LEU A 260 61.95 36.11 -15.43
CA LEU A 260 60.52 36.31 -15.17
C LEU A 260 59.64 35.68 -16.25
N ARG A 261 60.02 35.77 -17.53
CA ARG A 261 59.31 35.06 -18.62
C ARG A 261 59.34 33.56 -18.40
N LYS A 262 60.51 32.99 -18.10
CA LYS A 262 60.66 31.56 -17.83
C LYS A 262 59.85 31.11 -16.60
N GLU A 263 59.83 31.92 -15.56
CA GLU A 263 59.01 31.67 -14.38
C GLU A 263 57.53 31.72 -14.73
N ASN A 264 57.10 32.73 -15.47
CA ASN A 264 55.73 32.91 -15.93
C ASN A 264 55.28 31.74 -16.82
N ASP A 265 56.12 31.30 -17.77
CA ASP A 265 55.87 30.12 -18.60
C ASP A 265 55.70 28.87 -17.73
N SER A 266 56.53 28.70 -16.68
CA SER A 266 56.39 27.57 -15.75
C SER A 266 55.12 27.65 -14.89
N GLN A 267 54.71 28.87 -14.51
CA GLN A 267 53.49 29.10 -13.76
C GLN A 267 52.26 28.85 -14.63
N GLU A 268 52.30 29.24 -15.90
CA GLU A 268 51.25 29.00 -16.88
C GLU A 268 51.10 27.49 -17.16
N GLU A 269 52.21 26.76 -17.30
CA GLU A 269 52.19 25.29 -17.44
C GLU A 269 51.59 24.61 -16.17
N ARG A 270 51.94 25.11 -14.97
CA ARG A 270 51.35 24.62 -13.71
C ARG A 270 49.86 24.96 -13.62
N LEU A 271 49.46 26.14 -14.06
CA LEU A 271 48.07 26.57 -14.06
C LEU A 271 47.24 25.69 -15.00
N GLU A 272 47.77 25.39 -16.19
CA GLU A 272 47.13 24.53 -17.17
C GLU A 272 46.98 23.09 -16.64
N LYS A 273 48.04 22.53 -16.03
CA LYS A 273 47.98 21.24 -15.32
C LYS A 273 46.91 21.24 -14.21
N ASN A 274 46.86 22.30 -13.41
CA ASN A 274 45.87 22.43 -12.33
C ASN A 274 44.43 22.59 -12.87
N LEU A 275 44.24 23.28 -13.98
CA LEU A 275 42.94 23.40 -14.66
C LEU A 275 42.44 22.05 -15.18
N VAL A 276 43.33 21.25 -15.77
CA VAL A 276 43.03 19.87 -16.19
C VAL A 276 42.71 18.98 -14.98
N MET A 277 43.46 19.12 -13.88
CA MET A 277 43.18 18.40 -12.64
C MET A 277 41.82 18.79 -12.06
N ALA A 278 41.51 20.08 -12.00
CA ALA A 278 40.26 20.60 -11.48
C ALA A 278 39.05 20.17 -12.34
N SER A 279 39.18 20.15 -13.67
CA SER A 279 38.13 19.64 -14.55
C SER A 279 37.93 18.13 -14.39
N THR A 280 39.00 17.37 -14.17
CA THR A 280 38.95 15.94 -13.88
C THR A 280 38.24 15.68 -12.54
N VAL A 281 38.63 16.37 -11.46
CA VAL A 281 37.97 16.28 -10.15
C VAL A 281 36.50 16.67 -10.25
N LYS A 282 36.18 17.74 -10.97
CA LYS A 282 34.79 18.14 -11.21
C LYS A 282 33.99 17.06 -11.94
N SER A 283 34.57 16.43 -12.97
CA SER A 283 33.92 15.33 -13.68
C SER A 283 33.69 14.11 -12.78
N LEU A 284 34.63 13.80 -11.89
CA LEU A 284 34.49 12.71 -10.91
C LEU A 284 33.36 13.00 -9.91
N LEU A 285 33.28 14.22 -9.40
CA LEU A 285 32.19 14.68 -8.53
C LEU A 285 30.83 14.65 -9.23
N GLU A 286 30.76 15.00 -10.52
CA GLU A 286 29.53 14.90 -11.33
C GLU A 286 29.03 13.45 -11.46
N VAL A 287 29.92 12.46 -11.46
CA VAL A 287 29.57 11.02 -11.40
C VAL A 287 29.43 10.51 -9.96
N LYS A 288 29.39 11.42 -8.96
CA LYS A 288 29.28 11.11 -7.52
C LYS A 288 30.43 10.26 -6.97
N ILE A 289 31.61 10.34 -7.57
CA ILE A 289 32.84 9.77 -7.02
C ILE A 289 33.50 10.87 -6.19
N ASN A 290 33.52 10.68 -4.88
CA ASN A 290 34.14 11.59 -3.95
C ASN A 290 35.67 11.39 -3.91
N PRO A 291 36.44 12.40 -3.49
CA PRO A 291 37.89 12.28 -3.30
C PRO A 291 38.29 11.14 -2.36
N ASP A 292 37.46 10.86 -1.34
CA ASP A 292 37.67 9.77 -0.40
C ASP A 292 37.57 8.39 -1.08
N ASP A 293 36.67 8.23 -2.05
CA ASP A 293 36.53 7.00 -2.84
C ASP A 293 37.81 6.74 -3.66
N ILE A 294 38.46 7.81 -4.13
CA ILE A 294 39.73 7.70 -4.87
C ILE A 294 40.88 7.36 -3.95
N LEU A 295 40.91 7.93 -2.73
CA LEU A 295 41.89 7.55 -1.72
C LEU A 295 41.75 6.08 -1.32
N GLU A 296 40.53 5.57 -1.21
CA GLU A 296 40.27 4.16 -0.92
C GLU A 296 40.76 3.24 -2.06
N ILE A 297 40.55 3.64 -3.32
CA ILE A 297 41.09 2.93 -4.50
C ILE A 297 42.62 2.95 -4.49
N VAL A 298 43.23 4.11 -4.24
CA VAL A 298 44.70 4.26 -4.18
C VAL A 298 45.28 3.42 -3.05
N GLN A 299 44.65 3.42 -1.88
CA GLN A 299 45.05 2.58 -0.75
C GLN A 299 44.94 1.10 -1.11
N THR A 300 43.85 0.68 -1.74
CA THR A 300 43.65 -0.70 -2.18
C THR A 300 44.72 -1.15 -3.18
N VAL A 301 45.06 -0.30 -4.16
CA VAL A 301 46.12 -0.58 -5.14
C VAL A 301 47.50 -0.60 -4.47
N THR A 302 47.74 0.27 -3.47
CA THR A 302 48.99 0.33 -2.70
C THR A 302 49.14 -0.90 -1.79
N ASP A 303 48.05 -1.35 -1.17
CA ASP A 303 48.04 -2.57 -0.37
C ASP A 303 48.26 -3.79 -1.29
N MET A 304 47.72 -3.78 -2.51
CA MET A 304 48.01 -4.80 -3.52
C MET A 304 49.48 -4.82 -3.95
N THR A 305 50.13 -3.66 -4.14
CA THR A 305 51.58 -3.63 -4.45
C THR A 305 52.41 -4.16 -3.27
N GLN A 306 52.06 -3.80 -2.04
CA GLN A 306 52.78 -4.23 -0.84
C GLN A 306 52.57 -5.72 -0.51
N ILE A 307 51.34 -6.22 -0.57
CA ILE A 307 50.98 -7.59 -0.17
C ILE A 307 51.36 -8.59 -1.26
N LEU A 308 51.17 -8.24 -2.54
CA LEU A 308 51.37 -9.16 -3.66
C LEU A 308 52.72 -8.97 -4.36
N GLY A 309 53.51 -7.95 -3.97
CA GLY A 309 54.81 -7.66 -4.57
C GLY A 309 54.73 -7.25 -6.05
N LEU A 310 53.60 -6.69 -6.47
CA LEU A 310 53.36 -6.26 -7.84
C LEU A 310 53.88 -4.84 -8.07
N SER A 311 54.25 -4.51 -9.30
CA SER A 311 54.47 -3.10 -9.67
C SER A 311 53.15 -2.32 -9.62
N GLU A 312 53.20 -1.00 -9.41
CA GLU A 312 52.00 -0.15 -9.35
C GLU A 312 51.10 -0.32 -10.59
N GLU A 313 51.70 -0.46 -11.76
CA GLU A 313 51.00 -0.67 -13.02
C GLU A 313 50.32 -2.05 -13.09
N GLU A 314 50.96 -3.10 -12.55
CA GLU A 314 50.37 -4.45 -12.48
C GLU A 314 49.26 -4.55 -11.42
N ALA A 315 49.45 -3.91 -10.27
CA ALA A 315 48.44 -3.86 -9.21
C ALA A 315 47.18 -3.09 -9.68
N LEU A 316 47.35 -1.95 -10.34
CA LEU A 316 46.25 -1.18 -10.91
C LEU A 316 45.50 -1.97 -11.99
N ASN A 317 46.21 -2.61 -12.91
CA ASN A 317 45.59 -3.45 -13.95
C ASN A 317 44.83 -4.63 -13.35
N ARG A 318 45.37 -5.23 -12.27
CA ARG A 318 44.72 -6.34 -11.57
C ARG A 318 43.48 -5.88 -10.81
N PHE A 319 43.54 -4.75 -10.10
CA PHE A 319 42.38 -4.11 -9.49
C PHE A 319 41.27 -3.84 -10.51
N ILE A 320 41.60 -3.23 -11.65
CA ILE A 320 40.65 -2.96 -12.74
C ILE A 320 40.03 -4.28 -13.25
N MET A 321 40.82 -5.33 -13.39
CA MET A 321 40.34 -6.64 -13.83
C MET A 321 39.41 -7.28 -12.80
N ASP A 322 39.75 -7.22 -11.51
CA ASP A 322 38.93 -7.74 -10.41
C ASP A 322 37.61 -6.98 -10.28
N VAL A 323 37.61 -5.66 -10.41
CA VAL A 323 36.39 -4.84 -10.46
C VAL A 323 35.53 -5.21 -11.68
N LYS A 324 36.13 -5.43 -12.86
CA LYS A 324 35.38 -5.78 -14.07
C LYS A 324 34.83 -7.22 -14.06
N THR A 325 35.51 -8.16 -13.41
CA THR A 325 35.19 -9.60 -13.49
C THR A 325 34.51 -10.13 -12.24
N GLN A 326 34.90 -9.72 -11.03
CA GLN A 326 34.39 -10.25 -9.77
C GLN A 326 33.19 -9.46 -9.21
N TYR A 327 33.02 -8.18 -9.56
CA TYR A 327 31.91 -7.36 -9.07
C TYR A 327 30.53 -7.85 -9.53
N LYS A 328 30.44 -8.55 -10.67
CA LYS A 328 29.16 -9.09 -11.17
C LYS A 328 28.74 -10.43 -10.57
N GLU A 329 29.68 -11.27 -10.11
CA GLU A 329 29.36 -12.67 -9.78
C GLU A 329 29.20 -12.96 -8.28
N ARG A 330 29.76 -12.15 -7.37
CA ARG A 330 29.71 -12.46 -5.92
C ARG A 330 29.41 -11.30 -4.96
N SER A 331 29.52 -10.03 -5.38
CA SER A 331 29.54 -8.91 -4.42
C SER A 331 28.91 -7.59 -4.91
N GLY A 332 28.42 -7.52 -6.14
CA GLY A 332 27.80 -6.29 -6.67
C GLY A 332 26.48 -5.95 -5.99
N TYR A 333 26.24 -4.65 -5.75
CA TYR A 333 24.99 -4.14 -5.17
C TYR A 333 23.73 -4.64 -5.89
N ILE A 334 23.82 -4.93 -7.20
CA ILE A 334 22.71 -5.50 -7.98
C ILE A 334 22.35 -6.91 -7.50
N PHE A 335 23.34 -7.77 -7.23
CA PHE A 335 23.10 -9.11 -6.71
C PHE A 335 22.55 -9.05 -5.27
N GLN A 336 23.09 -8.16 -4.44
CA GLN A 336 22.55 -7.94 -3.09
C GLN A 336 21.11 -7.42 -3.13
N LEU A 337 20.79 -6.52 -4.07
CA LEU A 337 19.41 -6.02 -4.32
C LEU A 337 18.48 -7.11 -4.83
N GLU A 338 18.94 -7.98 -5.73
CA GLU A 338 18.16 -9.12 -6.22
C GLU A 338 17.90 -10.13 -5.10
N GLU A 339 18.89 -10.42 -4.26
CA GLU A 339 18.74 -11.31 -3.12
C GLU A 339 17.86 -10.70 -2.02
N LEU A 340 18.00 -9.39 -1.74
CA LEU A 340 17.11 -8.65 -0.84
C LEU A 340 15.67 -8.63 -1.35
N ASN A 341 15.47 -8.38 -2.65
CA ASN A 341 14.13 -8.42 -3.25
C ASN A 341 13.54 -9.84 -3.20
N ARG A 342 14.37 -10.87 -3.40
CA ARG A 342 13.95 -12.27 -3.29
C ARG A 342 13.56 -12.62 -1.85
N LEU A 343 14.37 -12.22 -0.86
CA LEU A 343 14.07 -12.36 0.57
C LEU A 343 12.81 -11.58 0.96
N GLN A 344 12.67 -10.34 0.51
CA GLN A 344 11.51 -9.50 0.75
C GLN A 344 10.24 -10.15 0.19
N LYS A 345 10.30 -10.71 -1.01
CA LYS A 345 9.18 -11.43 -1.62
C LYS A 345 8.81 -12.69 -0.83
N ALA A 346 9.81 -13.46 -0.38
CA ALA A 346 9.59 -14.62 0.48
C ALA A 346 8.98 -14.25 1.85
N TYR A 347 9.42 -13.14 2.45
CA TYR A 347 8.83 -12.62 3.69
C TYR A 347 7.41 -12.11 3.49
N GLN A 348 7.11 -11.48 2.36
CA GLN A 348 5.75 -11.06 2.01
C GLN A 348 4.81 -12.25 1.82
N GLU A 349 5.24 -13.29 1.12
CA GLU A 349 4.47 -14.54 0.98
C GLU A 349 4.25 -15.21 2.34
N LYS A 350 5.28 -15.29 3.18
CA LYS A 350 5.16 -15.83 4.54
C LYS A 350 4.22 -15.01 5.43
N ASN A 351 4.27 -13.67 5.34
CA ASN A 351 3.35 -12.79 6.06
C ASN A 351 1.91 -12.92 5.54
N SER A 352 1.72 -13.13 4.24
CA SER A 352 0.38 -13.41 3.68
C SER A 352 -0.18 -14.71 4.22
N MET A 353 0.62 -15.77 4.24
CA MET A 353 0.24 -17.06 4.85
C MET A 353 -0.07 -16.93 6.34
N LEU A 354 0.74 -16.19 7.10
CA LEU A 354 0.52 -15.94 8.52
C LEU A 354 -0.78 -15.16 8.76
N LYS A 355 -1.07 -14.15 7.93
CA LYS A 355 -2.35 -13.41 8.01
C LYS A 355 -3.55 -14.31 7.72
N GLU A 356 -3.44 -15.19 6.74
CA GLU A 356 -4.49 -16.15 6.41
C GLU A 356 -4.69 -17.16 7.55
N GLN A 357 -3.61 -17.66 8.15
CA GLN A 357 -3.68 -18.52 9.34
C GLN A 357 -4.26 -17.78 10.56
N MET A 358 -3.93 -16.50 10.76
CA MET A 358 -4.51 -15.68 11.82
C MET A 358 -6.00 -15.47 11.61
N ALA A 359 -6.45 -15.20 10.38
CA ALA A 359 -7.87 -15.06 10.06
C ALA A 359 -8.66 -16.35 10.37
N VAL A 360 -8.10 -17.52 10.03
CA VAL A 360 -8.69 -18.82 10.38
C VAL A 360 -8.71 -19.02 11.90
N LEU A 361 -7.66 -18.63 12.61
CA LEU A 361 -7.63 -18.72 14.08
C LEU A 361 -8.60 -17.76 14.75
N GLU A 362 -8.80 -16.56 14.21
CA GLU A 362 -9.81 -15.59 14.68
C GLU A 362 -11.22 -16.12 14.48
N GLU A 363 -11.51 -16.74 13.32
CA GLU A 363 -12.78 -17.42 13.06
C GLU A 363 -13.03 -18.55 14.08
N VAL A 364 -12.03 -19.41 14.32
CA VAL A 364 -12.10 -20.47 15.33
C VAL A 364 -12.26 -19.93 16.75
N LEU A 365 -11.61 -18.81 17.07
CA LEU A 365 -11.73 -18.15 18.37
C LEU A 365 -13.14 -17.60 18.59
N GLU A 366 -13.71 -16.96 17.57
CA GLU A 366 -15.05 -16.39 17.65
C GLU A 366 -16.12 -17.49 17.73
N ASP A 367 -15.96 -18.58 16.98
CA ASP A 367 -16.81 -19.77 17.09
C ASP A 367 -16.75 -20.38 18.50
N ARG A 368 -15.55 -20.51 19.07
CA ARG A 368 -15.37 -21.01 20.45
C ARG A 368 -15.95 -20.07 21.48
N LYS A 369 -15.84 -18.76 21.27
CA LYS A 369 -16.42 -17.75 22.16
C LYS A 369 -17.94 -17.80 22.12
N HIS A 370 -18.55 -17.93 20.94
CA HIS A 370 -19.98 -18.17 20.79
C HIS A 370 -20.41 -19.50 21.46
N ALA A 371 -19.62 -20.56 21.33
CA ALA A 371 -19.88 -21.83 22.01
C ALA A 371 -19.82 -21.69 23.53
N VAL A 372 -18.81 -21.01 24.07
CA VAL A 372 -18.67 -20.74 25.52
C VAL A 372 -19.80 -19.85 26.04
N GLU A 373 -20.21 -18.83 25.30
CA GLU A 373 -21.37 -18.01 25.65
C GLU A 373 -22.68 -18.81 25.61
N SER A 374 -22.84 -19.71 24.65
CA SER A 374 -24.00 -20.61 24.57
C SER A 374 -24.03 -21.58 25.75
N LEU A 375 -22.87 -22.16 26.11
CA LEU A 375 -22.74 -23.04 27.28
C LEU A 375 -23.03 -22.28 28.58
N LYS A 376 -22.50 -21.06 28.74
CA LYS A 376 -22.84 -20.19 29.89
C LYS A 376 -24.33 -19.88 29.98
N ARG A 377 -25.00 -19.66 28.84
CA ARG A 377 -26.46 -19.45 28.80
C ARG A 377 -27.23 -20.71 29.18
N MET A 378 -26.76 -21.89 28.77
CA MET A 378 -27.33 -23.17 29.16
C MET A 378 -27.15 -23.45 30.66
N GLU A 379 -25.98 -23.10 31.21
CA GLU A 379 -25.68 -23.21 32.65
C GLU A 379 -26.61 -22.29 33.47
N THR A 380 -26.87 -21.06 33.02
CA THR A 380 -27.86 -20.17 33.66
C THR A 380 -29.31 -20.65 33.54
N LEU A 381 -29.61 -21.59 32.64
CA LEU A 381 -30.92 -22.21 32.47
C LEU A 381 -31.05 -23.55 33.21
N GLU A 382 -30.04 -23.93 34.01
CA GLU A 382 -29.99 -25.18 34.79
C GLU A 382 -30.10 -26.46 33.95
N ILE A 383 -29.73 -26.41 32.66
CA ILE A 383 -29.73 -27.59 31.77
C ILE A 383 -28.44 -28.38 32.01
N ASP A 384 -28.57 -29.64 32.43
CA ASP A 384 -27.48 -30.57 32.73
C ASP A 384 -26.85 -31.12 31.43
N ASP A 385 -25.53 -31.33 31.43
CA ASP A 385 -24.78 -32.01 30.36
C ASP A 385 -25.40 -33.36 29.98
N ALA A 386 -26.01 -34.08 30.93
CA ALA A 386 -26.73 -35.33 30.68
C ALA A 386 -27.99 -35.15 29.83
N GLU A 387 -28.77 -34.08 30.04
CA GLU A 387 -29.95 -33.77 29.23
C GLU A 387 -29.57 -33.39 27.79
N LEU A 388 -28.46 -32.65 27.61
CA LEU A 388 -27.93 -32.29 26.29
C LEU A 388 -27.51 -33.52 25.47
N VAL A 389 -26.85 -34.49 26.11
CA VAL A 389 -26.46 -35.76 25.46
C VAL A 389 -27.70 -36.59 25.12
N GLU A 390 -28.74 -36.57 25.97
CA GLU A 390 -30.01 -37.26 25.71
C GLU A 390 -30.76 -36.61 24.53
N TRP A 391 -30.82 -35.28 24.47
CA TRP A 391 -31.42 -34.55 23.34
C TRP A 391 -30.64 -34.77 22.04
N GLY A 392 -29.31 -34.84 22.11
CA GLY A 392 -28.45 -35.18 20.98
C GLY A 392 -28.69 -36.60 20.47
N ARG A 393 -28.97 -37.57 21.36
CA ARG A 393 -29.40 -38.93 20.98
C ARG A 393 -30.79 -38.92 20.35
N LEU A 394 -31.76 -38.25 20.96
CA LEU A 394 -33.14 -38.15 20.46
C LEU A 394 -33.20 -37.54 19.06
N LEU A 395 -32.47 -36.46 18.81
CA LEU A 395 -32.40 -35.82 17.48
C LEU A 395 -31.80 -36.75 16.43
N LYS A 396 -30.79 -37.54 16.82
CA LYS A 396 -30.14 -38.51 15.93
C LYS A 396 -31.02 -39.73 15.64
N ASP A 397 -31.75 -40.22 16.65
CA ASP A 397 -32.68 -41.35 16.52
C ASP A 397 -33.95 -40.99 15.72
N LEU A 398 -34.33 -39.71 15.71
CA LEU A 398 -35.45 -39.19 14.93
C LEU A 398 -35.07 -38.76 13.49
N GLU A 399 -33.82 -38.97 13.06
CA GLU A 399 -33.28 -38.58 11.75
C GLU A 399 -33.53 -37.11 11.34
N TYR A 400 -33.78 -36.21 12.31
CA TYR A 400 -33.94 -34.79 12.01
C TYR A 400 -32.58 -34.13 11.82
N ASP A 401 -32.37 -33.56 10.64
CA ASP A 401 -31.21 -32.70 10.41
C ASP A 401 -31.33 -31.42 11.28
N LEU A 402 -30.21 -31.00 11.87
CA LEU A 402 -30.13 -29.88 12.81
C LEU A 402 -30.70 -28.57 12.23
N SER A 403 -30.60 -28.38 10.92
CA SER A 403 -31.14 -27.19 10.23
C SER A 403 -32.67 -27.23 10.15
N THR A 404 -33.28 -28.39 9.93
CA THR A 404 -34.73 -28.56 9.95
C THR A 404 -35.29 -28.33 11.35
N PHE A 405 -34.62 -28.83 12.39
CA PHE A 405 -35.01 -28.59 13.78
C PHE A 405 -34.87 -27.11 14.18
N ARG A 406 -33.75 -26.46 13.83
CA ARG A 406 -33.53 -25.02 14.09
C ARG A 406 -34.57 -24.15 13.38
N THR A 407 -34.97 -24.53 12.17
CA THR A 407 -36.01 -23.84 11.40
C THR A 407 -37.41 -24.03 12.02
N MET A 408 -37.71 -25.21 12.58
CA MET A 408 -38.95 -25.41 13.35
C MET A 408 -38.95 -24.54 14.61
N VAL A 409 -37.87 -24.56 15.39
CA VAL A 409 -37.75 -23.76 16.62
C VAL A 409 -37.81 -22.26 16.32
N SER A 410 -37.17 -21.78 15.25
CA SER A 410 -37.23 -20.36 14.86
C SER A 410 -38.60 -19.95 14.33
N LYS A 411 -39.33 -20.83 13.63
CA LYS A 411 -40.70 -20.57 13.19
C LYS A 411 -41.71 -20.60 14.33
N LEU A 412 -41.37 -21.25 15.45
CA LEU A 412 -42.21 -21.34 16.64
C LEU A 412 -42.12 -20.10 17.54
N GLY A 413 -41.27 -19.10 17.25
CA GLY A 413 -41.20 -17.80 17.97
C GLY A 413 -40.73 -17.89 19.45
N GLY A 414 -40.62 -19.11 19.97
CA GLY A 414 -40.46 -19.39 21.40
C GLY A 414 -41.76 -20.00 21.95
N LEU A 415 -41.60 -20.93 22.91
CA LEU A 415 -42.72 -21.60 23.58
C LEU A 415 -43.84 -20.65 24.04
N PRO A 416 -43.57 -19.43 24.56
CA PRO A 416 -44.61 -18.48 24.98
C PRO A 416 -45.53 -18.03 23.84
N GLU A 417 -44.98 -17.67 22.68
CA GLU A 417 -45.77 -17.22 21.51
C GLU A 417 -46.55 -18.38 20.88
N TYR A 418 -45.96 -19.58 20.85
CA TYR A 418 -46.69 -20.78 20.41
C TYR A 418 -47.82 -21.14 21.39
N THR A 419 -47.59 -21.03 22.70
CA THR A 419 -48.68 -21.20 23.67
C THR A 419 -49.72 -20.11 23.53
N GLU A 420 -49.35 -18.85 23.29
CA GLU A 420 -50.33 -17.77 23.11
C GLU A 420 -51.13 -17.94 21.81
N GLU A 421 -50.49 -18.34 20.71
CA GLU A 421 -51.15 -18.68 19.45
C GLU A 421 -52.08 -19.89 19.61
N LYS A 422 -51.63 -20.95 20.29
CA LYS A 422 -52.45 -22.13 20.57
C LYS A 422 -53.55 -21.85 21.57
N THR A 423 -53.34 -21.02 22.59
CA THR A 423 -54.39 -20.56 23.49
C THR A 423 -55.40 -19.71 22.73
N ARG A 424 -54.99 -18.83 21.81
CA ARG A 424 -55.90 -18.12 20.90
C ARG A 424 -56.70 -19.08 20.02
N HIS A 425 -56.04 -20.10 19.47
CA HIS A 425 -56.70 -21.13 18.66
C HIS A 425 -57.68 -21.96 19.49
N ILE A 426 -57.32 -22.33 20.71
CA ILE A 426 -58.18 -23.04 21.65
C ILE A 426 -59.38 -22.15 22.00
N SER A 427 -59.18 -20.89 22.39
CA SER A 427 -60.28 -19.96 22.67
C SER A 427 -61.17 -19.71 21.44
N ALA A 428 -60.61 -19.68 20.23
CA ALA A 428 -61.38 -19.58 18.99
C ALA A 428 -62.17 -20.87 18.69
N LEU A 429 -61.59 -22.04 18.98
CA LEU A 429 -62.25 -23.32 18.86
C LEU A 429 -63.34 -23.49 19.92
N GLU A 430 -63.13 -23.06 21.16
CA GLU A 430 -64.14 -23.02 22.23
C GLU A 430 -65.28 -22.06 21.87
N ALA A 431 -64.98 -20.90 21.29
CA ALA A 431 -66.00 -19.99 20.79
C ALA A 431 -66.83 -20.64 19.67
N LYS A 432 -66.17 -21.36 18.76
CA LYS A 432 -66.82 -22.08 17.66
C LYS A 432 -67.59 -23.31 18.13
N GLU A 433 -67.11 -23.99 19.17
CA GLU A 433 -67.80 -25.09 19.84
C GLU A 433 -69.06 -24.57 20.53
N ASN A 434 -68.99 -23.44 21.22
CA ASN A 434 -70.17 -22.80 21.81
C ASN A 434 -71.17 -22.33 20.76
N GLU A 435 -70.70 -21.80 19.62
CA GLU A 435 -71.57 -21.42 18.49
C GLU A 435 -72.23 -22.65 17.84
N LEU A 436 -71.47 -23.73 17.64
CA LEU A 436 -72.00 -25.01 17.15
C LEU A 436 -72.98 -25.61 18.15
N GLN A 437 -72.71 -25.54 19.45
CA GLN A 437 -73.59 -26.03 20.49
C GLN A 437 -74.91 -25.24 20.50
N ALA A 438 -74.84 -23.91 20.39
CA ALA A 438 -76.03 -23.07 20.22
C ALA A 438 -76.79 -23.40 18.93
N SER A 439 -76.11 -23.71 17.83
CA SER A 439 -76.74 -24.16 16.60
C SER A 439 -77.38 -25.54 16.74
N VAL A 440 -76.77 -26.46 17.49
CA VAL A 440 -77.33 -27.79 17.79
C VAL A 440 -78.57 -27.67 18.68
N ASP A 441 -78.54 -26.77 19.66
CA ASP A 441 -79.69 -26.52 20.53
C ASP A 441 -80.85 -25.88 19.75
N ASN A 442 -80.56 -24.90 18.87
CA ASN A 442 -81.56 -24.38 17.92
C ASN A 442 -82.13 -25.46 17.00
N LEU A 443 -81.27 -26.32 16.43
CA LEU A 443 -81.73 -27.43 15.59
C LEU A 443 -82.56 -28.46 16.37
N ARG A 444 -82.30 -28.64 17.67
CA ARG A 444 -83.14 -29.46 18.55
C ARG A 444 -84.50 -28.83 18.77
N GLU A 445 -84.56 -27.52 19.05
CA GLU A 445 -85.83 -26.78 19.15
C GLU A 445 -86.62 -26.85 17.83
N GLU A 446 -85.95 -26.67 16.68
CA GLU A 446 -86.57 -26.83 15.36
C GLU A 446 -87.07 -28.27 15.13
N LEU A 447 -86.32 -29.28 15.54
CA LEU A 447 -86.73 -30.68 15.42
C LEU A 447 -87.93 -31.00 16.33
N GLU A 448 -88.00 -30.41 17.52
CA GLU A 448 -89.13 -30.54 18.43
C GLU A 448 -90.38 -29.86 17.86
N ALA A 449 -90.23 -28.66 17.28
CA ALA A 449 -91.30 -27.97 16.54
C ALA A 449 -91.76 -28.75 15.28
N ILE A 450 -90.83 -29.39 14.55
CA ILE A 450 -91.15 -30.28 13.43
C ILE A 450 -91.90 -31.53 13.91
N GLN A 451 -91.53 -32.10 15.05
CA GLN A 451 -92.24 -33.23 15.64
C GLN A 451 -93.64 -32.86 16.11
N GLU A 452 -93.80 -31.68 16.71
CA GLU A 452 -95.10 -31.15 17.12
C GLU A 452 -96.01 -30.89 15.91
N THR A 453 -95.47 -30.29 14.84
CA THR A 453 -96.20 -30.13 13.57
C THR A 453 -96.50 -31.46 12.88
N LEU A 454 -95.60 -32.45 12.91
CA LEU A 454 -95.88 -33.80 12.41
C LEU A 454 -96.97 -34.51 13.22
N SER A 455 -97.04 -34.29 14.54
CA SER A 455 -98.14 -34.78 15.37
C SER A 455 -99.46 -34.15 14.95
N LEU A 456 -99.48 -32.84 14.71
CA LEU A 456 -100.65 -32.13 14.22
C LEU A 456 -101.09 -32.62 12.83
N VAL A 457 -100.13 -32.82 11.92
CA VAL A 457 -100.38 -33.40 10.59
C VAL A 457 -100.92 -34.83 10.71
N ARG A 458 -100.41 -35.64 11.63
CA ARG A 458 -100.92 -36.99 11.89
C ARG A 458 -102.36 -36.96 12.39
N GLU A 459 -102.71 -36.04 13.30
CA GLU A 459 -104.11 -35.85 13.73
C GLU A 459 -105.02 -35.43 12.57
N ILE A 460 -104.57 -34.49 11.73
CA ILE A 460 -105.30 -34.05 10.53
C ILE A 460 -105.47 -35.21 9.54
N VAL A 461 -104.43 -35.99 9.30
CA VAL A 461 -104.49 -37.18 8.43
C VAL A 461 -105.46 -38.21 9.00
N MET A 462 -105.46 -38.48 10.31
CA MET A 462 -106.44 -39.38 10.92
C MET A 462 -107.87 -38.86 10.78
N ALA A 463 -108.10 -37.56 10.95
CA ALA A 463 -109.40 -36.93 10.73
C ALA A 463 -109.87 -37.04 9.27
N GLU A 464 -108.99 -36.79 8.30
CA GLU A 464 -109.31 -36.94 6.87
C GLU A 464 -109.48 -38.41 6.45
N THR A 465 -108.72 -39.34 7.03
CA THR A 465 -108.89 -40.79 6.78
C THR A 465 -110.24 -41.27 7.30
N SER A 466 -110.71 -40.72 8.42
CA SER A 466 -112.06 -40.99 8.94
C SER A 466 -113.15 -40.47 8.00
N LYS A 467 -112.98 -39.26 7.42
CA LYS A 467 -113.90 -38.71 6.40
C LYS A 467 -113.87 -39.50 5.09
N ILE A 468 -112.71 -40.01 4.68
CA ILE A 468 -112.56 -40.88 3.50
C ILE A 468 -113.28 -42.22 3.73
N THR A 469 -113.24 -42.77 4.94
CA THR A 469 -113.94 -44.03 5.28
C THR A 469 -115.46 -43.84 5.23
N GLU A 470 -115.97 -42.71 5.72
CA GLU A 470 -117.38 -42.31 5.65
C GLU A 470 -117.84 -42.02 4.19
N ALA A 471 -116.94 -41.51 3.35
CA ALA A 471 -117.16 -41.34 1.91
C ALA A 471 -117.17 -42.68 1.14
N VAL A 472 -116.36 -43.67 1.54
CA VAL A 472 -116.31 -45.00 0.91
C VAL A 472 -117.60 -45.80 1.18
N GLU A 473 -118.19 -45.69 2.37
CA GLU A 473 -119.49 -46.32 2.68
C GLU A 473 -120.65 -45.70 1.87
N THR A 474 -120.61 -44.40 1.59
CA THR A 474 -121.57 -43.72 0.69
C THR A 474 -121.32 -44.02 -0.80
N PHE A 475 -120.08 -44.36 -1.19
CA PHE A 475 -119.75 -44.83 -2.53
C PHE A 475 -120.25 -46.26 -2.79
N GLU A 476 -120.19 -47.18 -1.82
CA GLU A 476 -120.72 -48.54 -1.98
C GLU A 476 -122.25 -48.57 -2.17
N GLU A 477 -122.99 -47.66 -1.54
CA GLU A 477 -124.44 -47.46 -1.78
C GLU A 477 -124.75 -46.90 -3.19
N TYR A 478 -123.85 -46.08 -3.77
CA TYR A 478 -124.01 -45.49 -5.11
C TYR A 478 -123.72 -46.47 -6.27
N PHE A 479 -122.86 -47.48 -6.04
CA PHE A 479 -122.50 -48.49 -7.04
C PHE A 479 -123.53 -49.64 -7.20
N ALA A 480 -124.42 -49.85 -6.22
CA ALA A 480 -125.41 -50.94 -6.22
C ALA A 480 -126.81 -50.55 -6.76
N SER A 481 -127.07 -49.28 -7.08
CA SER A 481 -128.39 -48.79 -7.55
C SER A 481 -128.63 -49.05 -9.06
N PRO A 482 -129.63 -49.87 -9.45
CA PRO A 482 -129.86 -50.28 -10.84
C PRO A 482 -130.40 -49.21 -11.80
N GLU A 483 -130.96 -48.10 -11.29
CA GLU A 483 -131.60 -47.06 -12.13
C GLU A 483 -130.86 -45.71 -12.13
N THR A 484 -129.92 -45.48 -11.21
CA THR A 484 -129.25 -44.17 -11.06
C THR A 484 -127.73 -44.24 -10.82
N GLY A 485 -127.16 -45.45 -10.72
CA GLY A 485 -125.75 -45.71 -10.37
C GLY A 485 -124.73 -45.64 -11.51
N PHE A 486 -123.44 -45.69 -11.14
CA PHE A 486 -122.28 -45.40 -11.99
C PHE A 486 -122.23 -46.17 -13.32
N LYS A 487 -122.68 -47.44 -13.38
CA LYS A 487 -122.69 -48.25 -14.61
C LYS A 487 -123.68 -47.74 -15.68
N ALA A 488 -124.75 -47.05 -15.28
CA ALA A 488 -125.72 -46.45 -16.19
C ALA A 488 -125.31 -45.05 -16.69
N ARG A 489 -124.49 -44.31 -15.93
CA ARG A 489 -123.97 -42.98 -16.33
C ARG A 489 -122.65 -43.06 -17.10
N SER A 490 -121.79 -44.03 -16.79
CA SER A 490 -120.52 -44.24 -17.50
C SER A 490 -120.72 -44.60 -18.98
N THR A 491 -121.80 -45.32 -19.31
CA THR A 491 -122.10 -45.70 -20.70
C THR A 491 -122.59 -44.51 -21.55
N ARG A 492 -123.27 -43.53 -20.95
CA ARG A 492 -123.68 -42.27 -21.64
C ARG A 492 -122.53 -41.28 -21.83
N ILE A 493 -121.64 -41.17 -20.85
CA ILE A 493 -120.50 -40.24 -20.92
C ILE A 493 -119.43 -40.75 -21.90
N VAL A 494 -119.27 -42.07 -22.04
CA VAL A 494 -118.35 -42.65 -23.03
C VAL A 494 -118.82 -42.38 -24.46
N ASP A 495 -120.12 -42.40 -24.74
CA ASP A 495 -120.66 -42.03 -26.06
C ASP A 495 -120.46 -40.53 -26.38
N ASP A 496 -120.67 -39.62 -25.41
CA ASP A 496 -120.43 -38.17 -25.57
C ASP A 496 -118.93 -37.79 -25.70
N ILE A 497 -118.03 -38.58 -25.10
CA ILE A 497 -116.57 -38.37 -25.19
C ILE A 497 -116.02 -38.85 -26.54
N VAL A 498 -116.56 -39.93 -27.11
CA VAL A 498 -116.16 -40.43 -28.43
C VAL A 498 -116.58 -39.47 -29.56
N GLU A 499 -117.74 -38.82 -29.42
CA GLU A 499 -118.22 -37.80 -30.37
C GLU A 499 -117.36 -36.52 -30.30
N ASN A 500 -117.07 -36.01 -29.09
CA ASN A 500 -116.23 -34.81 -28.91
C ASN A 500 -114.74 -35.02 -29.28
N LEU A 501 -114.17 -36.20 -29.05
CA LEU A 501 -112.79 -36.49 -29.48
C LEU A 501 -112.65 -36.61 -31.00
N THR A 502 -113.71 -37.01 -31.71
CA THR A 502 -113.71 -37.10 -33.17
C THR A 502 -113.73 -35.70 -33.82
N ASP A 503 -114.44 -34.75 -33.22
CA ASP A 503 -114.49 -33.35 -33.69
C ASP A 503 -113.24 -32.54 -33.30
N LEU A 504 -112.64 -32.81 -32.13
CA LEU A 504 -111.38 -32.16 -31.73
C LEU A 504 -110.20 -32.64 -32.60
N LEU A 505 -110.11 -33.94 -32.89
CA LEU A 505 -109.03 -34.53 -33.69
C LEU A 505 -109.06 -34.06 -35.16
N ASN A 506 -110.25 -33.82 -35.73
CA ASN A 506 -110.40 -33.29 -37.09
C ASN A 506 -110.08 -31.79 -37.21
N ASN A 507 -110.33 -31.01 -36.15
CA ASN A 507 -109.97 -29.58 -36.12
C ASN A 507 -108.47 -29.36 -35.86
N THR A 508 -107.84 -30.11 -34.95
CA THR A 508 -106.39 -29.98 -34.68
C THR A 508 -105.54 -30.49 -35.85
N LYS A 509 -105.99 -31.52 -36.60
CA LYS A 509 -105.31 -31.97 -37.82
C LYS A 509 -105.33 -30.93 -38.95
N ARG A 510 -106.35 -30.08 -38.98
CA ARG A 510 -106.51 -29.02 -40.00
C ARG A 510 -105.71 -27.76 -39.65
N GLU A 511 -105.57 -27.42 -38.37
CA GLU A 511 -104.74 -26.30 -37.91
C GLU A 511 -103.23 -26.62 -37.98
N TRP A 512 -102.81 -27.83 -37.62
CA TRP A 512 -101.38 -28.20 -37.68
C TRP A 512 -100.83 -28.33 -39.10
N SER A 513 -101.64 -28.72 -40.09
CA SER A 513 -101.20 -28.69 -41.49
C SER A 513 -101.06 -27.28 -42.06
N SER A 514 -101.84 -26.31 -41.55
CA SER A 514 -101.77 -24.91 -41.98
C SER A 514 -100.56 -24.17 -41.37
N ASP A 515 -100.22 -24.48 -40.12
CA ASP A 515 -99.12 -23.80 -39.42
C ASP A 515 -97.74 -24.35 -39.78
N LEU A 516 -97.64 -25.64 -40.18
CA LEU A 516 -96.39 -26.23 -40.67
C LEU A 516 -96.00 -25.75 -42.09
N GLU A 517 -96.97 -25.53 -42.99
CA GLU A 517 -96.71 -24.91 -44.30
C GLU A 517 -96.27 -23.44 -44.17
N MET A 518 -96.82 -22.70 -43.20
CA MET A 518 -96.42 -21.31 -42.95
C MET A 518 -95.05 -21.14 -42.29
N LEU A 519 -94.56 -22.14 -41.55
CA LEU A 519 -93.26 -22.08 -40.90
C LEU A 519 -92.11 -22.43 -41.87
N ASP A 520 -92.33 -23.39 -42.77
CA ASP A 520 -91.37 -23.78 -43.82
C ASP A 520 -91.13 -22.62 -44.81
N ASP A 521 -92.21 -21.94 -45.23
CA ASP A 521 -92.19 -20.83 -46.19
C ASP A 521 -91.61 -19.52 -45.62
N ASN A 522 -91.47 -19.39 -44.29
CA ASN A 522 -90.88 -18.23 -43.62
C ASN A 522 -89.40 -18.42 -43.26
N VAL A 523 -88.95 -19.65 -43.02
CA VAL A 523 -87.53 -19.95 -42.77
C VAL A 523 -86.71 -19.85 -44.06
N GLU A 524 -87.29 -20.22 -45.21
CA GLU A 524 -86.64 -20.09 -46.53
C GLU A 524 -86.43 -18.60 -46.93
N LYS A 525 -87.39 -17.71 -46.64
CA LYS A 525 -87.33 -16.27 -46.96
C LYS A 525 -86.30 -15.48 -46.15
N VAL A 526 -86.05 -15.84 -44.88
CA VAL A 526 -85.11 -15.11 -44.00
C VAL A 526 -83.63 -15.41 -44.35
N VAL A 527 -83.33 -16.61 -44.82
CA VAL A 527 -81.98 -17.02 -45.28
C VAL A 527 -81.62 -16.35 -46.62
N GLU A 528 -82.60 -16.15 -47.51
CA GLU A 528 -82.44 -15.48 -48.80
C GLU A 528 -82.22 -13.96 -48.67
N GLU A 529 -82.96 -13.29 -47.76
CA GLU A 529 -82.93 -11.83 -47.63
C GLU A 529 -81.65 -11.31 -46.95
N THR A 530 -81.07 -12.09 -46.03
CA THR A 530 -79.81 -11.75 -45.34
C THR A 530 -78.60 -11.83 -46.29
N SER A 531 -78.61 -12.80 -47.22
CA SER A 531 -77.59 -12.95 -48.27
C SER A 531 -77.67 -11.82 -49.32
N ARG A 532 -78.88 -11.29 -49.59
CA ARG A 532 -79.13 -10.20 -50.54
C ARG A 532 -78.69 -8.82 -50.03
N ILE A 533 -78.82 -8.56 -48.72
CA ILE A 533 -78.43 -7.27 -48.11
C ILE A 533 -76.90 -7.08 -48.10
N LEU A 534 -76.14 -8.14 -47.78
CA LEU A 534 -74.66 -8.12 -47.81
C LEU A 534 -74.10 -7.95 -49.23
N ALA A 535 -74.73 -8.55 -50.24
CA ALA A 535 -74.35 -8.39 -51.64
C ALA A 535 -74.61 -6.95 -52.16
N ASN A 536 -75.71 -6.31 -51.76
CA ASN A 536 -76.07 -4.96 -52.21
C ASN A 536 -75.26 -3.84 -51.55
N ALA A 537 -74.82 -4.02 -50.29
CA ALA A 537 -73.89 -3.09 -49.63
C ALA A 537 -72.51 -3.06 -50.32
N TYR A 538 -72.03 -4.22 -50.79
CA TYR A 538 -70.78 -4.34 -51.56
C TYR A 538 -70.90 -3.77 -52.99
N ALA A 539 -72.07 -3.92 -53.63
CA ALA A 539 -72.32 -3.39 -54.97
C ALA A 539 -72.47 -1.86 -55.01
N GLY A 540 -73.06 -1.23 -54.00
CA GLY A 540 -73.19 0.24 -53.92
C GLY A 540 -71.85 0.96 -53.70
N GLY A 541 -70.95 0.38 -52.89
CA GLY A 541 -69.61 0.95 -52.64
C GLY A 541 -68.71 0.96 -53.88
N ARG A 542 -68.90 0.01 -54.81
CA ARG A 542 -68.21 -0.03 -56.12
C ARG A 542 -68.58 1.13 -57.04
N ILE A 543 -69.77 1.72 -56.90
CA ILE A 543 -70.26 2.78 -57.80
C ILE A 543 -69.69 4.15 -57.44
N VAL A 544 -69.24 4.38 -56.20
CA VAL A 544 -68.83 5.71 -55.72
C VAL A 544 -67.30 5.91 -55.70
N GLY A 545 -66.51 4.97 -56.23
CA GLY A 545 -65.08 5.16 -56.55
C GLY A 545 -64.12 5.35 -55.37
N ARG A 546 -64.60 5.57 -54.15
CA ARG A 546 -63.76 5.79 -52.96
C ARG A 546 -63.20 4.50 -52.34
N PHE A 547 -63.73 3.33 -52.69
CA PHE A 547 -63.27 2.04 -52.14
C PHE A 547 -62.15 1.36 -52.95
N HIS A 548 -61.87 1.78 -54.18
CA HIS A 548 -60.74 1.23 -54.97
C HIS A 548 -59.37 1.51 -54.33
N ALA A 549 -59.22 2.61 -53.59
CA ALA A 549 -57.97 2.93 -52.89
C ALA A 549 -57.64 1.98 -51.73
N LEU A 550 -58.64 1.27 -51.18
CA LEU A 550 -58.47 0.35 -50.06
C LEU A 550 -58.33 -1.11 -50.49
N GLU A 551 -58.60 -1.42 -51.75
CA GLU A 551 -58.59 -2.78 -52.29
C GLU A 551 -57.21 -3.46 -52.21
N PRO A 552 -56.08 -2.78 -52.48
CA PRO A 552 -54.77 -3.40 -52.26
C PRO A 552 -54.49 -3.72 -50.79
N ILE A 553 -54.90 -2.85 -49.86
CA ILE A 553 -54.78 -3.07 -48.40
C ILE A 553 -55.61 -4.29 -47.99
N HIS A 554 -56.82 -4.42 -48.54
CA HIS A 554 -57.72 -5.53 -48.21
C HIS A 554 -57.24 -6.88 -48.74
N LYS A 555 -56.56 -6.91 -49.90
CA LYS A 555 -55.91 -8.10 -50.43
C LYS A 555 -54.67 -8.50 -49.62
N ILE A 556 -53.85 -7.52 -49.21
CA ILE A 556 -52.70 -7.77 -48.32
C ILE A 556 -53.17 -8.38 -46.99
N LEU A 557 -54.27 -7.89 -46.40
CA LEU A 557 -54.83 -8.43 -45.15
C LEU A 557 -55.50 -9.80 -45.29
N ARG A 558 -55.83 -10.25 -46.51
CA ARG A 558 -56.46 -11.56 -46.78
C ARG A 558 -55.49 -12.60 -47.37
N ASP A 559 -54.20 -12.28 -47.46
CA ASP A 559 -53.17 -13.12 -48.10
C ASP A 559 -53.49 -13.49 -49.58
N ASP A 560 -54.25 -12.64 -50.27
CA ASP A 560 -54.52 -12.78 -51.70
C ASP A 560 -53.32 -12.26 -52.52
N PRO A 561 -52.90 -12.91 -53.63
CA PRO A 561 -51.74 -12.49 -54.40
C PRO A 561 -51.92 -11.09 -55.01
N VAL A 562 -51.01 -10.16 -54.68
CA VAL A 562 -51.04 -8.74 -55.08
C VAL A 562 -49.83 -8.42 -55.95
N SER A 563 -50.01 -7.70 -57.07
CA SER A 563 -48.87 -7.28 -57.92
C SER A 563 -47.93 -6.34 -57.17
N ILE A 564 -46.65 -6.28 -57.53
CA ILE A 564 -45.65 -5.40 -56.89
C ILE A 564 -46.16 -3.95 -56.84
N THR A 565 -46.75 -3.47 -57.94
CA THR A 565 -47.30 -2.11 -58.05
C THR A 565 -48.49 -1.89 -57.12
N GLU A 566 -49.43 -2.83 -57.04
CA GLU A 566 -50.58 -2.77 -56.13
C GLU A 566 -50.13 -2.87 -54.66
N GLY A 567 -49.15 -3.72 -54.36
CA GLY A 567 -48.55 -3.86 -53.04
C GLY A 567 -47.93 -2.54 -52.57
N THR A 568 -47.13 -1.90 -53.43
CA THR A 568 -46.52 -0.59 -53.16
C THR A 568 -47.58 0.50 -52.95
N ILE A 569 -48.64 0.54 -53.78
CA ILE A 569 -49.77 1.47 -53.60
C ILE A 569 -50.47 1.19 -52.26
N GLY A 570 -50.68 -0.07 -51.89
CA GLY A 570 -51.29 -0.46 -50.61
C GLY A 570 -50.48 0.02 -49.40
N VAL A 571 -49.16 -0.21 -49.42
CA VAL A 571 -48.24 0.20 -48.34
C VAL A 571 -48.16 1.73 -48.22
N ILE A 572 -48.01 2.46 -49.35
CA ILE A 572 -48.00 3.93 -49.35
C ILE A 572 -49.31 4.50 -48.81
N THR A 573 -50.44 3.91 -49.19
CA THR A 573 -51.77 4.34 -48.70
C THR A 573 -51.89 4.12 -47.20
N MET A 574 -51.43 2.98 -46.69
CA MET A 574 -51.44 2.66 -45.26
C MET A 574 -50.55 3.64 -44.45
N LEU A 575 -49.33 3.91 -44.94
CA LEU A 575 -48.41 4.88 -44.32
C LEU A 575 -48.97 6.31 -44.33
N THR A 576 -49.70 6.70 -45.38
CA THR A 576 -50.34 8.02 -45.48
C THR A 576 -51.44 8.18 -44.41
N TYR A 577 -52.26 7.15 -44.19
CA TYR A 577 -53.27 7.20 -43.12
C TYR A 577 -52.65 7.22 -41.72
N ILE A 578 -51.56 6.48 -41.49
CA ILE A 578 -50.81 6.54 -40.22
C ILE A 578 -50.21 7.93 -40.01
N LYS A 579 -49.67 8.57 -41.07
CA LYS A 579 -49.16 9.96 -41.01
C LYS A 579 -50.24 10.97 -40.63
N ILE A 580 -51.43 10.88 -41.22
CA ILE A 580 -52.58 11.74 -40.88
C ILE A 580 -52.97 11.54 -39.41
N TRP A 581 -52.98 10.29 -38.94
CA TRP A 581 -53.29 9.97 -37.56
C TRP A 581 -52.23 10.51 -36.59
N PHE A 582 -50.93 10.40 -36.92
CA PHE A 582 -49.85 10.97 -36.11
C PHE A 582 -49.91 12.50 -36.04
N ARG A 583 -50.12 13.19 -37.17
CA ARG A 583 -50.31 14.66 -37.20
C ARG A 583 -51.46 15.16 -36.33
N LYS A 584 -52.47 14.34 -36.11
CA LYS A 584 -53.65 14.69 -35.32
C LYS A 584 -53.46 14.48 -33.82
N ASN A 585 -52.55 13.59 -33.41
CA ASN A 585 -52.46 13.11 -32.03
C ASN A 585 -51.10 13.36 -31.34
N TYR A 586 -50.08 13.82 -32.05
CA TYR A 586 -48.72 14.01 -31.51
C TYR A 586 -48.10 15.36 -31.90
N SER A 587 -47.09 15.81 -31.14
CA SER A 587 -46.42 17.10 -31.38
C SER A 587 -45.64 17.12 -32.70
N GLU A 588 -45.31 18.34 -33.18
CA GLU A 588 -44.64 18.57 -34.46
C GLU A 588 -43.30 17.83 -34.56
N GLU A 589 -42.53 17.78 -33.46
CA GLU A 589 -41.28 17.03 -33.32
C GLU A 589 -41.42 15.51 -33.58
N HIS A 590 -42.50 14.88 -33.09
CA HIS A 590 -42.79 13.46 -33.33
C HIS A 590 -43.25 13.21 -34.76
N THR A 591 -43.94 14.19 -35.35
CA THR A 591 -44.38 14.15 -36.74
C THR A 591 -43.18 14.26 -37.69
N GLU A 592 -42.19 15.11 -37.37
CA GLU A 592 -40.93 15.21 -38.12
C GLU A 592 -40.09 13.94 -38.01
N ALA A 593 -39.99 13.35 -36.81
CA ALA A 593 -39.32 12.06 -36.62
C ALA A 593 -39.99 10.95 -37.44
N PHE A 594 -41.32 10.90 -37.47
CA PHE A 594 -42.07 9.95 -38.31
C PHE A 594 -41.92 10.23 -39.80
N ASP A 595 -41.87 11.51 -40.21
CA ASP A 595 -41.58 11.89 -41.60
C ASP A 595 -40.18 11.47 -42.03
N LEU A 596 -39.19 11.49 -41.12
CA LEU A 596 -37.86 10.96 -41.35
C LEU A 596 -37.86 9.43 -41.52
N VAL A 597 -38.69 8.72 -40.73
CA VAL A 597 -38.87 7.25 -40.84
C VAL A 597 -39.56 6.88 -42.16
N ILE A 598 -40.62 7.60 -42.55
CA ILE A 598 -41.27 7.41 -43.85
C ILE A 598 -40.31 7.74 -44.99
N GLN A 599 -39.52 8.82 -44.90
CA GLN A 599 -38.50 9.13 -45.92
C GLN A 599 -37.45 8.03 -46.03
N ARG A 600 -36.98 7.45 -44.93
CA ARG A 600 -36.05 6.30 -44.96
C ARG A 600 -36.68 5.04 -45.55
N LEU A 601 -37.94 4.75 -45.20
CA LEU A 601 -38.70 3.63 -45.78
C LEU A 601 -38.95 3.83 -47.29
N MET A 602 -39.28 5.05 -47.72
CA MET A 602 -39.50 5.40 -49.12
C MET A 602 -38.18 5.43 -49.91
N ALA A 603 -37.05 5.81 -49.28
CA ALA A 603 -35.73 5.71 -49.88
C ALA A 603 -35.33 4.25 -50.13
N GLY A 604 -35.65 3.33 -49.21
CA GLY A 604 -35.46 1.89 -49.41
C GLY A 604 -36.39 1.27 -50.48
N LEU A 605 -37.56 1.88 -50.73
CA LEU A 605 -38.46 1.50 -51.83
C LEU A 605 -38.05 2.11 -53.18
N GLY A 606 -37.16 3.10 -53.19
CA GLY A 606 -36.62 3.73 -54.40
C GLY A 606 -35.58 2.88 -55.14
N ASP A 607 -34.98 1.89 -54.48
CA ASP A 607 -34.07 0.91 -55.08
C ASP A 607 -34.79 -0.35 -55.61
N VAL A 608 -36.13 -0.30 -55.73
CA VAL A 608 -36.97 -1.37 -56.34
C VAL A 608 -37.78 -0.81 -57.52
N TYR A 609 -37.03 -0.16 -58.42
CA TYR A 609 -37.11 -0.42 -59.86
C TYR A 609 -35.81 -1.04 -60.34
#